data_AF-A0A423XHY6-F1
#
_entry.id   AF-A0A423XHY6-F1
#
_cell.length_a   1.000
_cell.length_b   1.000
_cell.length_c   1.000
_cell.angle_alpha   90.00
_cell.angle_beta   90.00
_cell.angle_gamma   90.00
#
_symmetry.space_group_name_H-M   'P 1'
#
loop_
_entity.id
_entity.type
_entity.pdbx_description
1 polymer ?
#
loop_
_entity_poly.entity_id
_entity_poly.type
_entity_poly.pdbx_seq_one_letter_code
_entity_poly.pdbx_strand_id
1 'polypeptide(L)' 'MCEIHYIKCTSCGRRWEAHKKLASCEDFDPEVRCPGNLVMYVGVARRPEKGECSECKNVREVLECLGDGDEV' A
#
# COMPACT_ATOMS: atom_id res chain seq x y z
N MET A 1 6.25 -10.95 12.29
CA MET A 1 5.35 -11.60 11.31
C MET A 1 4.76 -10.55 10.39
N CYS A 2 4.51 -10.89 9.12
CA CYS A 2 4.01 -9.96 8.11
C CYS A 2 2.73 -10.50 7.46
N GLU A 3 1.82 -9.60 7.10
CA GLU A 3 0.66 -9.87 6.26
C GLU A 3 0.94 -9.44 4.81
N ILE A 4 0.46 -10.21 3.84
CA ILE A 4 0.42 -9.82 2.43
C ILE A 4 -1.02 -9.59 2.04
N HIS A 5 -1.32 -8.38 1.59
CA HIS A 5 -2.62 -7.97 1.06
C HIS A 5 -2.56 -7.79 -0.44
N TYR A 6 -3.57 -8.28 -1.14
CA TYR A 6 -3.73 -8.03 -2.57
C TYR A 6 -4.54 -6.77 -2.79
N ILE A 7 -3.97 -5.75 -3.41
CA ILE A 7 -4.61 -4.45 -3.60
C ILE A 7 -4.75 -4.12 -5.08
N LYS A 8 -5.85 -3.46 -5.45
CA LYS A 8 -6.08 -2.85 -6.76
C LYS A 8 -6.31 -1.35 -6.61
N CYS A 9 -5.57 -0.57 -7.38
CA CYS A 9 -5.73 0.88 -7.45
C CYS A 9 -7.11 1.21 -8.04
N THR A 10 -7.85 2.07 -7.36
CA THR A 10 -9.15 2.56 -7.84
C THR A 10 -9.01 3.54 -9.00
N SER A 11 -7.89 4.26 -9.10
CA SER A 11 -7.67 5.31 -10.09
C SER A 11 -7.12 4.78 -11.41
N CYS A 12 -6.07 3.95 -11.38
CA CYS A 12 -5.41 3.43 -12.60
C CYS A 12 -5.58 1.91 -12.79
N GLY A 13 -6.20 1.19 -11.84
CA GLY A 13 -6.43 -0.25 -11.95
C GLY A 13 -5.21 -1.14 -11.69
N ARG A 14 -4.03 -0.57 -11.42
CA ARG A 14 -2.80 -1.29 -11.06
C ARG A 14 -3.04 -2.26 -9.90
N ARG A 15 -2.44 -3.44 -9.94
CA ARG A 15 -2.52 -4.44 -8.86
C ARG A 15 -1.15 -4.66 -8.24
N TRP A 16 -1.09 -4.82 -6.93
CA TRP A 16 0.15 -5.11 -6.20
C TRP A 16 -0.10 -5.88 -4.91
N GLU A 17 0.97 -6.44 -4.38
CA GLU A 17 1.03 -7.05 -3.05
C GLU A 17 1.56 -6.02 -2.06
N ALA A 18 0.76 -5.70 -1.03
CA ALA A 18 1.15 -4.82 0.04
C ALA A 18 1.59 -5.64 1.25
N HIS A 19 2.82 -5.44 1.68
CA HIS A 19 3.37 -6.07 2.87
C HIS A 19 3.08 -5.20 4.09
N LYS A 20 2.38 -5.76 5.07
CA LYS A 20 2.07 -5.09 6.32
C LYS A 20 2.74 -5.82 7.48
N LYS A 21 3.65 -5.16 8.17
CA LYS A 21 4.26 -5.72 9.38
C LYS A 21 3.25 -5.71 10.51
N LEU A 22 3.07 -6.85 11.17
CA LEU A 22 2.30 -6.92 12.40
C LEU A 22 3.09 -6.30 13.54
N ALA A 23 2.40 -5.87 14.60
CA ALA A 23 3.05 -5.36 15.81
C ALA A 23 4.00 -6.38 16.47
N SER A 24 3.82 -7.67 16.18
CA SER A 24 4.71 -8.77 16.59
C SER A 24 5.93 -8.96 15.68
N CYS A 25 6.17 -8.09 14.71
CA CYS A 25 7.38 -8.11 13.90
C CYS A 25 8.52 -7.43 14.66
N GLU A 26 9.55 -8.20 15.01
CA GLU A 26 10.74 -7.68 15.73
C GLU A 26 11.68 -6.90 14.81
N ASP A 27 11.54 -7.04 13.48
CA ASP A 27 12.27 -6.24 12.49
C ASP A 27 11.62 -4.88 12.25
N PHE A 28 12.35 -3.81 12.59
CA PHE A 28 11.94 -2.42 12.40
C PHE A 28 12.16 -1.89 10.98
N ASP A 29 13.01 -2.55 10.18
CA ASP A 29 13.34 -2.09 8.82
C ASP A 29 12.17 -2.36 7.85
N PRO A 30 11.50 -1.34 7.30
CA PRO A 30 10.32 -1.51 6.45
C PRO A 30 10.61 -2.26 5.14
N GLU A 31 11.86 -2.30 4.68
CA GLU A 31 12.25 -2.97 3.44
C GLU A 31 12.54 -4.47 3.65
N VAL A 32 12.83 -4.88 4.89
CA VAL A 32 13.06 -6.28 5.23
C VAL A 32 11.74 -7.05 5.23
N ARG A 33 11.61 -7.96 4.28
CA ARG A 33 10.49 -8.91 4.20
C ARG A 33 10.66 -9.99 5.26
N CYS A 34 9.57 -10.30 5.96
CA CYS A 34 9.55 -11.47 6.83
C CYS A 34 9.91 -12.74 6.03
N PRO A 35 10.62 -13.71 6.64
CA PRO A 35 10.86 -15.01 6.01
C PRO A 35 9.52 -15.70 5.71
N GLY A 36 9.47 -16.52 4.66
CA GLY A 36 8.20 -17.02 4.10
C GLY A 36 7.30 -17.77 5.08
N ASN A 37 7.87 -18.43 6.10
CA ASN A 37 7.12 -19.10 7.17
C ASN A 37 6.49 -18.13 8.19
N LEU A 38 6.87 -16.84 8.17
CA LEU A 38 6.33 -15.76 8.99
C LEU A 38 5.50 -14.77 8.16
N VAL A 39 5.02 -15.21 7.00
CA VAL A 39 4.15 -14.45 6.11
C VAL A 39 2.77 -15.08 6.06
N MET A 40 1.74 -14.26 6.25
CA MET A 40 0.34 -14.66 6.13
C MET A 40 -0.31 -13.91 4.97
N TYR A 41 -0.92 -14.64 4.04
CA TYR A 41 -1.70 -14.02 2.97
C TYR A 41 -3.10 -13.69 3.48
N VAL A 42 -3.50 -12.43 3.31
CA VAL A 42 -4.82 -11.93 3.70
C VAL A 42 -5.67 -11.72 2.46
N GLY A 43 -6.88 -12.28 2.48
CA GLY A 43 -7.82 -12.22 1.35
C GLY A 43 -7.49 -13.16 0.20
N VAL A 44 -7.94 -12.82 -1.02
CA VAL A 44 -7.74 -13.64 -2.22
C VAL A 44 -7.25 -12.81 -3.40
N ALA A 45 -6.17 -13.23 -4.07
CA ALA A 45 -5.55 -12.49 -5.18
C ALA A 45 -6.52 -12.15 -6.33
N ARG A 46 -7.53 -12.99 -6.57
CA ARG A 46 -8.55 -12.79 -7.61
C ARG A 46 -9.57 -11.69 -7.25
N ARG A 47 -9.72 -11.36 -5.97
CA ARG A 47 -10.60 -10.29 -5.46
C ARG A 47 -9.78 -9.37 -4.55
N PRO A 48 -8.88 -8.56 -5.15
CA PRO A 48 -8.04 -7.65 -4.39
C PRO A 48 -8.88 -6.58 -3.70
N GLU A 49 -8.43 -6.15 -2.53
CA GLU A 49 -8.95 -4.98 -1.81
C GLU A 49 -8.73 -3.70 -2.63
N LYS A 50 -9.59 -2.70 -2.42
CA LYS A 50 -9.45 -1.41 -3.10
C LYS A 50 -8.46 -0.53 -2.34
N GLY A 51 -7.56 0.12 -3.07
CA GLY A 51 -6.62 1.10 -2.49
C GLY A 51 -6.14 2.11 -3.53
N GLU A 52 -5.16 2.92 -3.16
CA GLU A 52 -4.51 3.90 -4.03
C GLU A 52 -3.02 3.55 -4.17
N CYS A 53 -2.49 3.52 -5.40
CA CYS A 53 -1.07 3.26 -5.61
C CYS A 53 -0.25 4.52 -5.32
N SER A 54 1.05 4.36 -5.05
CA SER A 54 1.97 5.47 -4.75
C SER A 54 1.99 6.56 -5.82
N GLU A 55 1.92 6.19 -7.11
CA GLU A 55 1.89 7.15 -8.22
C GLU A 55 0.61 7.99 -8.24
N CYS A 56 -0.56 7.35 -8.14
CA CYS A 56 -1.84 8.08 -8.10
C CYS A 56 -1.96 8.92 -6.84
N LYS A 57 -1.47 8.42 -5.70
CA LYS A 57 -1.38 9.17 -4.45
C LYS A 57 -0.51 10.41 -4.62
N ASN A 58 0.69 10.27 -5.19
CA ASN A 58 1.59 11.39 -5.43
C ASN A 58 0.99 12.44 -6.37
N VAL A 59 0.34 12.01 -7.46
CA VAL A 59 -0.37 12.93 -8.36
C VAL A 59 -1.49 13.68 -7.62
N ARG A 60 -2.29 12.98 -6.81
CA ARG A 60 -3.34 13.60 -5.99
C ARG A 60 -2.75 14.62 -5.01
N GLU A 61 -1.71 14.25 -4.27
CA GLU A 61 -1.04 15.12 -3.29
C GLU A 61 -0.43 16.37 -3.98
N VAL A 62 0.19 16.22 -5.15
CA VAL A 62 0.71 17.36 -5.93
C VAL A 62 -0.42 18.30 -6.38
N LEU A 63 -1.54 17.75 -6.87
CA LEU A 63 -2.70 18.56 -7.27
C LEU A 63 -3.34 19.28 -6.07
N GLU A 64 -3.38 18.65 -4.90
CA GLU A 64 -3.85 19.27 -3.66
C GLU A 64 -2.92 20.42 -3.25
N CYS A 65 -1.61 20.22 -3.23
CA CYS A 65 -0.64 21.29 -2.92
C CYS A 65 -0.66 22.47 -3.90
N LEU A 66 -1.02 22.24 -5.17
CA LEU A 66 -1.15 23.30 -6.18
C LEU A 66 -2.49 24.04 -6.08
N GLY A 67 -3.51 23.45 -5.44
CA GLY A 67 -4.83 24.05 -5.24
C GLY A 67 -4.91 25.01 -4.05
N ASP A 68 -4.03 24.88 -3.06
CA ASP A 68 -3.91 25.77 -1.89
C ASP A 68 -3.18 27.12 -2.19
N GLY A 69 -2.95 27.44 -3.46
CA GLY A 69 -2.22 28.64 -3.90
C GLY A 69 -3.08 29.74 -4.55
N ASP A 70 -4.40 29.57 -4.62
CA ASP A 70 -5.34 30.53 -5.23
C ASP A 70 -6.29 31.11 -4.18
N GLU A 71 -5.75 31.51 -3.01
CA GLU A 71 -6.47 32.30 -2.02
C GLU A 71 -5.63 33.53 -1.62
N VAL A 72 -6.13 34.71 -2.07
CA VAL A 72 -5.78 36.14 -1.86
C VAL A 72 -4.92 36.89 -2.88
#